data_AF-J9FQI6-F1
#
_entry.id   AF-J9FQI6-F1
#
_cell.length_a   1.000
_cell.length_b   1.000
_cell.length_c   1.000
_cell.angle_alpha   90.00
_cell.angle_beta   90.00
_cell.angle_gamma   90.00
#
_symmetry.space_group_name_H-M   'P 1'
#
loop_
_entity.id
_entity.type
_entity.pdbx_description
1 polymer ?
#
loop_
_entity_poly.entity_id
_entity_poly.type
_entity_poly.pdbx_seq_one_letter_code
_entity_poly.pdbx_strand_id
1 'polypeptide(L)'
;MKTKVAIKNQDITAFGGIFQVEDLFNRRFSKLIDTSLGLRSPSGKGYQFSEVFCNVNSIYLCGGDHIEDITTYLGRDLKLCPNARVASSDTISRALKSLACENTEYTSDAGIVYEYNVS
;
A
#
# COMPACT_ATOMS: atom_id res chain seq x y z
N MET A 1 -14.56 44.06 -12.32
CA MET A 1 -13.80 42.87 -12.79
C MET A 1 -14.77 41.70 -12.90
N LYS A 2 -15.05 41.18 -14.10
CA LYS A 2 -15.95 40.02 -14.27
C LYS A 2 -15.11 38.75 -14.21
N THR A 3 -15.25 37.95 -13.15
CA THR A 3 -14.64 36.63 -13.04
C THR A 3 -15.42 35.66 -13.94
N LYS A 4 -14.76 35.10 -14.96
CA LYS A 4 -15.33 33.99 -15.75
C LYS A 4 -15.28 32.73 -14.89
N VAL A 5 -16.45 32.21 -14.53
CA VAL A 5 -16.58 30.88 -13.91
C VAL A 5 -16.70 29.86 -15.04
N ALA A 6 -15.72 28.97 -15.17
CA ALA A 6 -15.82 27.81 -16.04
C ALA A 6 -16.43 26.66 -15.24
N ILE A 7 -17.64 26.24 -15.58
CA ILE A 7 -18.30 25.07 -14.97
C ILE A 7 -17.93 23.86 -15.82
N LYS A 8 -17.18 22.91 -15.23
CA LYS A 8 -16.77 21.66 -15.87
C LYS A 8 -17.59 20.53 -15.26
N ASN A 9 -18.46 19.90 -16.04
CA ASN A 9 -19.28 18.74 -15.63
C ASN A 9 -18.59 17.41 -15.99
N GLN A 10 -17.28 17.30 -15.72
CA GLN A 10 -16.58 16.02 -15.87
C GLN A 10 -16.71 15.25 -14.56
N ASP A 11 -16.97 13.94 -14.64
CA ASP A 11 -16.92 13.07 -13.47
C ASP A 11 -15.52 13.15 -12.85
N ILE A 12 -15.45 13.63 -11.61
CA ILE A 12 -14.20 13.69 -10.85
C ILE A 12 -14.04 12.36 -10.13
N THR A 13 -13.00 11.62 -10.48
CA THR A 13 -12.60 10.44 -9.73
C THR A 13 -11.95 10.88 -8.43
N ALA A 14 -12.52 10.49 -7.29
CA ALA A 14 -11.88 10.65 -5.99
C ALA A 14 -10.49 10.00 -6.05
N PHE A 15 -9.49 10.70 -5.51
CA PHE A 15 -8.09 10.28 -5.53
C PHE A 15 -7.47 10.05 -6.92
N GLY A 16 -8.07 10.50 -8.03
CA GLY A 16 -7.55 10.23 -9.38
C GLY A 16 -6.10 10.72 -9.63
N GLY A 17 -5.59 11.65 -8.83
CA GLY A 17 -4.17 12.06 -8.85
C GLY A 17 -3.21 10.95 -8.44
N ILE A 18 -3.65 9.97 -7.63
CA ILE A 18 -2.81 8.85 -7.19
C ILE A 18 -2.42 7.93 -8.34
N PHE A 19 -3.22 7.86 -9.42
CA PHE A 19 -2.96 6.95 -10.54
C PHE A 19 -1.63 7.27 -11.24
N GLN A 20 -1.28 8.56 -11.34
CA GLN A 20 0.03 8.96 -11.86
C GLN A 20 1.16 8.60 -10.91
N VAL A 21 0.92 8.68 -9.60
CA VAL A 21 1.89 8.31 -8.56
C VAL A 21 2.13 6.80 -8.57
N GLU A 22 1.07 5.98 -8.68
CA GLU A 22 1.16 4.52 -8.82
C GLU A 22 1.92 4.12 -10.09
N ASP A 23 1.65 4.76 -11.23
CA ASP A 23 2.39 4.48 -12.48
C ASP A 23 3.89 4.80 -12.32
N LEU A 24 4.24 5.95 -11.72
CA LEU A 24 5.62 6.30 -11.41
C LEU A 24 6.25 5.32 -10.42
N PHE A 25 5.54 4.94 -9.37
CA PHE A 25 5.98 3.95 -8.40
C PHE A 25 6.32 2.64 -9.10
N ASN A 26 5.39 2.14 -9.92
CA ASN A 26 5.56 0.86 -10.60
C ASN A 26 6.74 0.86 -11.57
N ARG A 27 6.94 1.95 -12.31
CA ARG A 27 8.07 2.09 -13.23
C ARG A 27 9.42 2.19 -12.53
N ARG A 28 9.48 2.75 -11.32
CA ARG A 28 10.73 3.05 -10.63
C ARG A 28 11.12 2.00 -9.60
N PHE A 29 10.16 1.47 -8.86
CA PHE A 29 10.42 0.68 -7.67
C PHE A 29 10.02 -0.78 -7.79
N SER A 30 9.05 -1.16 -8.63
CA SER A 30 8.54 -2.54 -8.62
C SER A 30 9.62 -3.58 -8.88
N LYS A 31 10.44 -3.36 -9.92
CA LYS A 31 11.56 -4.27 -10.22
C LYS A 31 12.54 -4.35 -9.04
N LEU A 32 12.92 -3.21 -8.46
CA LEU A 32 13.85 -3.17 -7.34
C LEU A 32 13.30 -4.00 -6.17
N ILE A 33 12.08 -3.71 -5.73
CA ILE A 33 11.42 -4.38 -4.61
C ILE A 33 11.36 -5.89 -4.85
N ASP A 34 10.84 -6.33 -5.99
CA ASP A 34 10.66 -7.76 -6.26
C ASP A 34 11.99 -8.50 -6.44
N THR A 35 13.05 -7.83 -6.89
CA THR A 35 14.39 -8.43 -6.96
C THR A 35 15.09 -8.47 -5.59
N SER A 36 14.89 -7.47 -4.74
CA SER A 36 15.52 -7.39 -3.43
C SER A 36 14.86 -8.32 -2.41
N LEU A 37 13.53 -8.47 -2.46
CA LEU A 37 12.76 -9.29 -1.52
C LEU A 37 12.43 -10.68 -2.06
N GLY A 38 12.69 -10.93 -3.35
CA GLY A 38 12.27 -12.14 -4.04
C GLY A 38 10.77 -12.14 -4.39
N LEU A 39 10.34 -13.18 -5.12
CA LEU A 39 8.95 -13.28 -5.55
C LEU A 39 8.05 -13.78 -4.42
N ARG A 40 7.08 -12.97 -4.01
CA ARG A 40 6.06 -13.36 -3.04
C ARG A 40 5.10 -14.43 -3.59
N SER A 41 4.67 -14.29 -4.84
CA SER A 41 3.76 -15.23 -5.51
C SER A 41 4.43 -15.83 -6.75
N PRO A 42 5.26 -16.87 -6.61
CA PRO A 42 5.98 -17.48 -7.73
C PRO A 42 5.07 -18.00 -8.85
N SER A 43 3.82 -18.36 -8.52
CA SER A 43 2.82 -18.81 -9.49
C SER A 43 2.17 -17.67 -10.28
N GLY A 44 2.44 -16.40 -9.94
CA GLY A 44 1.83 -15.21 -10.54
C GLY A 44 0.34 -15.03 -10.24
N LYS A 45 -0.28 -15.94 -9.47
CA LYS A 45 -1.72 -15.90 -9.15
C LYS A 45 -2.06 -14.96 -8.00
N GLY A 46 -1.07 -14.60 -7.19
CA GLY A 46 -1.22 -13.68 -6.06
C GLY A 46 -0.60 -12.32 -6.32
N TYR A 47 -0.40 -11.58 -5.24
CA TYR A 47 0.25 -10.28 -5.25
C TYR A 47 1.76 -10.41 -4.97
N GLN A 48 2.55 -9.66 -5.74
CA GLN A 48 3.97 -9.46 -5.53
C GLN A 48 4.22 -8.41 -4.44
N PHE A 49 5.45 -8.34 -3.91
CA PHE A 49 5.77 -7.36 -2.87
C PHE A 49 5.64 -5.94 -3.40
N SER A 50 6.10 -5.67 -4.62
CA SER A 50 5.94 -4.37 -5.27
C SER A 50 4.49 -3.86 -5.30
N GLU A 51 3.55 -4.75 -5.64
CA GLU A 51 2.11 -4.44 -5.69
C GLU A 51 1.56 -4.15 -4.29
N VAL A 52 1.99 -4.92 -3.28
CA VAL A 52 1.63 -4.68 -1.88
C VAL A 52 2.16 -3.33 -1.40
N PHE A 53 3.43 -3.00 -1.65
CA PHE A 53 4.01 -1.71 -1.25
C PHE A 53 3.35 -0.54 -1.99
N CYS A 54 2.98 -0.72 -3.26
CA CYS A 54 2.21 0.27 -4.00
C CYS A 54 0.84 0.51 -3.35
N ASN A 55 0.14 -0.55 -2.94
CA ASN A 55 -1.13 -0.42 -2.21
C ASN A 55 -0.97 0.27 -0.85
N VAL A 56 0.07 -0.05 -0.08
CA VAL A 56 0.38 0.64 1.19
C VAL A 56 0.63 2.13 0.95
N ASN A 57 1.40 2.47 -0.09
CA ASN A 57 1.64 3.86 -0.48
C ASN A 57 0.34 4.58 -0.85
N SER A 58 -0.54 3.95 -1.63
CA SER A 58 -1.82 4.53 -2.03
C SER A 58 -2.79 4.72 -0.85
N ILE A 59 -2.77 3.86 0.17
CA ILE A 59 -3.58 4.06 1.39
C ILE A 59 -3.21 5.39 2.05
N TYR A 60 -1.93 5.57 2.38
CA TYR A 60 -1.49 6.74 3.14
C TYR A 60 -1.48 8.03 2.32
N LEU A 61 -1.15 7.96 1.02
CA LEU A 61 -1.22 9.15 0.15
C LEU A 61 -2.65 9.59 -0.16
N CYS A 62 -3.63 8.71 -0.03
CA CYS A 62 -5.04 9.03 -0.14
C CYS A 62 -5.68 9.41 1.21
N GLY A 63 -4.88 9.59 2.27
CA GLY A 63 -5.36 10.04 3.57
C GLY A 63 -5.97 8.93 4.44
N GLY A 64 -5.76 7.66 4.08
CA GLY A 64 -6.02 6.56 5.00
C GLY A 64 -4.98 6.50 6.10
N ASP A 65 -5.38 5.99 7.26
CA ASP A 65 -4.55 5.83 8.45
C ASP A 65 -4.45 4.37 8.90
N HIS A 66 -5.28 3.48 8.33
CA HIS A 66 -5.29 2.05 8.60
C HIS A 66 -5.17 1.23 7.31
N ILE A 67 -4.51 0.06 7.37
CA ILE A 67 -4.39 -0.85 6.21
C ILE A 67 -5.79 -1.30 5.74
N GLU A 68 -6.73 -1.38 6.68
CA GLU A 68 -8.14 -1.71 6.49
C GLU A 68 -8.86 -0.74 5.55
N ASP A 69 -8.38 0.51 5.44
CA ASP A 69 -9.00 1.55 4.61
C ASP A 69 -9.08 1.17 3.13
N ILE A 70 -8.12 0.37 2.65
CA ILE A 70 -8.14 -0.16 1.29
C ILE A 70 -9.33 -1.08 1.02
N THR A 71 -9.84 -1.75 2.06
CA THR A 71 -10.95 -2.69 1.94
C THR A 71 -12.29 -2.02 2.29
N THR A 72 -12.28 -1.00 3.14
CA THR A 72 -13.50 -0.32 3.60
C THR A 72 -14.00 0.73 2.60
N TYR A 73 -13.16 1.67 2.16
CA TYR A 73 -13.61 2.75 1.26
C TYR A 73 -12.65 3.11 0.13
N LEU A 74 -11.33 3.08 0.35
CA LEU A 74 -10.35 3.52 -0.67
C LEU A 74 -10.30 2.58 -1.87
N GLY A 75 -10.42 1.27 -1.66
CA GLY A 75 -10.26 0.28 -2.73
C GLY A 75 -11.27 0.42 -3.86
N ARG A 76 -12.45 1.00 -3.62
CA ARG A 76 -13.43 1.27 -4.67
C ARG A 76 -12.88 2.27 -5.69
N ASP A 77 -12.31 3.36 -5.19
CA ASP A 77 -11.83 4.46 -6.03
C ASP A 77 -10.46 4.12 -6.64
N LEU A 78 -9.58 3.43 -5.91
CA LEU A 78 -8.30 2.94 -6.45
C LEU A 78 -8.47 1.95 -7.61
N LYS A 79 -9.53 1.12 -7.58
CA LYS A 79 -9.85 0.18 -8.67
C LYS A 79 -10.31 0.87 -9.96
N LEU A 80 -10.58 2.17 -9.94
CA LEU A 80 -10.88 2.93 -11.15
C LEU A 80 -9.63 3.17 -12.01
N CYS A 81 -8.43 2.97 -11.46
CA CYS A 81 -7.21 2.99 -12.26
C CYS A 81 -7.19 1.80 -13.26
N PRO A 82 -6.86 2.03 -14.55
CA PRO A 82 -6.67 0.94 -15.49
C PRO A 82 -5.61 -0.07 -14.98
N ASN A 83 -5.94 -1.35 -15.05
CA ASN A 83 -5.09 -2.45 -14.57
C ASN A 83 -4.72 -2.38 -13.08
N ALA A 84 -5.53 -1.70 -12.25
CA ALA A 84 -5.30 -1.58 -10.83
C ALA A 84 -5.16 -2.96 -10.16
N ARG A 85 -4.10 -3.11 -9.37
CA ARG A 85 -3.82 -4.29 -8.55
C ARG A 85 -4.06 -3.91 -7.09
N VAL A 86 -5.30 -4.04 -6.63
CA VAL A 86 -5.74 -3.61 -5.28
C VAL A 86 -6.00 -4.83 -4.41
N ALA A 87 -5.03 -5.16 -3.57
CA ALA A 87 -5.09 -6.24 -2.59
C ALA A 87 -6.06 -5.92 -1.44
N SER A 88 -6.55 -6.97 -0.76
CA SER A 88 -7.28 -6.80 0.49
C SER A 88 -6.33 -6.43 1.64
N SER A 89 -6.87 -5.84 2.70
CA SER A 89 -6.13 -5.56 3.93
C SER A 89 -5.46 -6.81 4.50
N ASP A 90 -6.17 -7.95 4.52
CA ASP A 90 -5.61 -9.25 4.93
C ASP A 90 -4.41 -9.68 4.07
N THR A 91 -4.49 -9.49 2.75
CA THR A 91 -3.40 -9.84 1.85
C THR A 91 -2.17 -8.97 2.10
N ILE A 92 -2.37 -7.66 2.28
CA ILE A 92 -1.31 -6.70 2.63
C ILE A 92 -0.69 -7.07 3.97
N SER A 93 -1.52 -7.29 4.99
CA SER A 93 -1.06 -7.63 6.34
C SER A 93 -0.24 -8.91 6.35
N ARG A 94 -0.67 -9.96 5.64
CA ARG A 94 0.11 -11.20 5.48
C ARG A 94 1.43 -10.99 4.76
N ALA A 95 1.46 -10.14 3.73
CA ALA A 95 2.69 -9.81 3.01
C ALA A 95 3.70 -9.07 3.91
N LEU A 96 3.24 -8.05 4.64
CA LEU A 96 4.11 -7.31 5.57
C LEU A 96 4.61 -8.21 6.70
N LYS A 97 3.74 -9.06 7.28
CA LYS A 97 4.13 -10.05 8.29
C LYS A 97 5.19 -11.03 7.79
N SER A 98 5.13 -11.44 6.51
CA SER A 98 6.16 -12.33 5.95
C SER A 98 7.54 -11.68 5.79
N LEU A 99 7.63 -10.35 5.90
CA LEU A 99 8.87 -9.59 5.88
C LEU A 99 9.36 -9.19 7.28
N ALA A 100 8.55 -9.42 8.32
CA ALA A 100 8.91 -9.07 9.68
C ALA A 100 10.02 -10.00 10.20
N CYS A 101 10.95 -9.44 10.97
CA CYS A 101 11.89 -10.22 11.77
C CYS A 101 11.24 -10.57 13.12
N GLU A 102 11.68 -11.67 13.72
CA GLU A 102 11.26 -12.00 15.09
C GLU A 102 11.78 -10.96 16.08
N ASN A 103 10.96 -10.64 17.07
CA ASN A 103 11.37 -9.74 18.13
C ASN A 103 12.40 -10.43 19.03
N THR A 104 13.37 -9.67 19.50
CA THR A 104 14.23 -10.06 20.61
C THR A 104 13.48 -9.77 21.91
N GLU A 105 13.35 -10.80 22.74
CA GLU A 105 12.78 -10.67 24.08
C GLU A 105 13.83 -10.23 25.10
N TYR A 106 13.45 -9.29 25.95
CA TYR A 106 14.21 -8.89 27.13
C TYR A 106 13.32 -8.94 28.35
N THR A 107 13.73 -9.72 29.35
CA THR A 107 13.07 -9.76 30.64
C THR A 107 13.79 -8.83 31.61
N SER A 108 13.08 -7.82 32.09
CA SER A 108 13.59 -6.91 33.13
C SER A 108 13.75 -7.61 34.49
N ASP A 109 14.50 -6.98 35.39
CA ASP A 109 14.67 -7.45 36.78
C ASP A 109 13.33 -7.57 37.55
N ALA A 110 12.29 -6.85 37.11
CA ALA A 110 10.93 -6.95 37.65
C ALA A 110 10.12 -8.12 37.07
N GLY A 111 10.71 -8.92 36.17
CA GLY A 111 10.06 -10.05 35.50
C GLY A 111 9.16 -9.66 34.31
N ILE A 112 9.16 -8.40 33.90
CA ILE A 112 8.39 -7.93 32.73
C ILE A 112 9.16 -8.28 31.45
N VAL A 113 8.52 -8.98 30.52
CA VAL A 113 9.05 -9.29 29.19
C VAL A 113 8.71 -8.16 28.24
N TYR A 114 9.71 -7.71 27.49
CA TYR A 114 9.59 -6.72 26.44
C TYR A 114 10.09 -7.31 25.13
N GLU A 115 9.35 -7.04 24.06
CA GLU A 115 9.69 -7.48 22.72
C GLU A 115 10.17 -6.30 21.89
N TYR A 116 11.37 -6.41 21.32
CA TYR A 116 11.98 -5.36 20.50
C TYR A 116 12.50 -5.92 19.18
N ASN A 117 12.25 -5.21 18.09
CA ASN A 117 12.98 -5.48 16.85
C ASN A 117 14.32 -4.73 16.89
N VAL A 118 15.43 -5.49 16.87
CA VAL A 118 16.82 -4.97 16.93
C VAL A 118 17.54 -5.08 15.58
N SER A 119 16.84 -5.53 14.53
CA SER A 119 17.36 -5.65 13.16
C SER A 119 17.29 -4.36 12.35
#